data_AF-F4YIM8-F1
#
_entry.id   AF-F4YIM8-F1
#
_cell.length_a   1.000
_cell.length_b   1.000
_cell.length_c   1.000
_cell.angle_alpha   90.00
_cell.angle_beta   90.00
_cell.angle_gamma   90.00
#
_symmetry.space_group_name_H-M   'P 1'
#
loop_
_entity.id
_entity.type
_entity.pdbx_description
1 polymer ?
#
loop_
_entity_poly.entity_id
_entity_poly.type
_entity_poly.pdbx_seq_one_letter_code
_entity_poly.pdbx_strand_id
1 'polypeptide(L)'
;MSTKRPRVPPVLWRLFHNRARTLGHTILSLVPSKTSTNCLCKGRQCLGCVGENGATSFLIREKDSDDYRKLLNKCFVVLSDSTPPLHVYDPHCRWSHLELVRRTIEMTIIEQPNNVICSGYDKMSRFSDIVELLTSPAWSLLLKRIGDVLMVYLLKNTSIFFRLPRNKHRQVAGVPICDLR
;
A
#
# COMPACT_ATOMS: atom_id res chain seq x y z
N MET A 1 19.62 11.38 12.32
CA MET A 1 18.34 11.84 12.92
C MET A 1 17.51 10.62 13.31
N SER A 2 17.21 10.46 14.59
CA SER A 2 16.37 9.36 15.11
C SER A 2 14.95 9.48 14.54
N THR A 3 14.57 8.58 13.64
CA THR A 3 13.20 8.50 13.13
C THR A 3 12.33 7.91 14.23
N LYS A 4 11.67 8.77 15.01
CA LYS A 4 10.62 8.33 15.95
C LYS A 4 9.63 7.45 15.18
N ARG A 5 9.49 6.18 15.58
CA ARG A 5 8.56 5.24 14.94
C ARG A 5 7.15 5.87 14.93
N PRO A 6 6.44 5.87 13.79
CA PRO A 6 5.08 6.36 13.73
C PRO A 6 4.23 5.64 14.78
N ARG A 7 3.60 6.38 15.68
CA ARG A 7 2.73 5.79 16.71
C ARG A 7 1.50 5.21 16.03
N VAL A 8 1.36 3.90 16.07
CA VAL A 8 0.19 3.17 15.57
C VAL A 8 -1.06 3.67 16.33
N PRO A 9 -2.19 3.93 15.65
CA PRO A 9 -3.43 4.29 16.30
C PRO A 9 -3.83 3.27 17.37
N PRO A 10 -4.28 3.70 18.58
CA PRO A 10 -4.54 2.78 19.69
C PRO A 10 -5.47 1.62 19.36
N VAL A 11 -6.50 1.85 18.54
CA VAL A 11 -7.44 0.80 18.10
C VAL A 11 -6.73 -0.26 17.25
N LEU A 12 -5.90 0.15 16.29
CA LEU A 12 -5.13 -0.78 15.47
C LEU A 12 -4.08 -1.52 16.30
N TRP A 13 -3.45 -0.84 17.27
CA TRP A 13 -2.51 -1.49 18.18
C TRP A 13 -3.16 -2.57 19.04
N ARG A 14 -4.38 -2.34 19.53
CA ARG A 14 -5.13 -3.30 20.34
C ARG A 14 -5.50 -4.57 19.55
N LEU A 15 -5.87 -4.43 18.29
CA LEU A 15 -6.35 -5.53 17.46
C LEU A 15 -5.22 -6.28 16.73
N PHE A 16 -4.21 -5.55 16.28
CA PHE A 16 -3.19 -6.10 15.36
C PHE A 16 -1.78 -6.06 15.94
N HIS A 17 -1.55 -5.36 17.06
CA HIS A 17 -0.24 -5.20 17.68
C HIS A 17 0.85 -4.85 16.65
N ASN A 18 1.90 -5.68 16.57
CA ASN A 18 3.05 -5.49 15.70
C ASN A 18 2.76 -5.74 14.21
N ARG A 19 1.57 -6.24 13.85
CA ARG A 19 1.15 -6.46 12.46
C ARG A 19 0.70 -5.17 11.78
N ALA A 20 0.23 -4.17 12.54
CA ALA A 20 -0.10 -2.86 11.98
C ALA A 20 1.17 -2.03 11.75
N ARG A 21 1.52 -1.84 10.47
CA ARG A 21 2.72 -1.10 10.05
C ARG A 21 2.35 0.02 9.08
N THR A 22 3.23 0.97 8.85
CA THR A 22 2.96 2.00 7.82
C THR A 22 3.05 1.40 6.43
N LEU A 23 2.29 1.94 5.48
CA LEU A 23 2.30 1.49 4.09
C LEU A 23 3.72 1.43 3.51
N GLY A 24 4.55 2.45 3.75
CA GLY A 24 5.93 2.45 3.29
C GLY A 24 6.78 1.34 3.90
N HIS A 25 6.61 1.04 5.19
CA HIS A 25 7.34 -0.06 5.82
C HIS A 25 6.87 -1.42 5.31
N THR A 26 5.56 -1.60 5.11
CA THR A 26 4.99 -2.82 4.54
C THR A 26 5.53 -3.08 3.13
N ILE A 27 5.52 -2.08 2.25
CA ILE A 27 6.08 -2.18 0.90
C ILE A 27 7.54 -2.62 0.95
N LEU A 28 8.37 -1.94 1.74
CA LEU A 28 9.79 -2.28 1.85
C LEU A 28 10.03 -3.69 2.42
N SER A 29 9.12 -4.21 3.25
CA SER A 29 9.20 -5.59 3.73
C SER A 29 8.74 -6.65 2.73
N LEU A 30 7.91 -6.26 1.75
CA LEU A 30 7.40 -7.16 0.71
C LEU A 30 8.32 -7.24 -0.51
N VAL A 31 9.08 -6.18 -0.78
CA VAL A 31 10.08 -6.20 -1.86
C VAL A 31 11.23 -7.10 -1.42
N PRO A 32 11.55 -8.18 -2.16
CA PRO A 32 12.68 -9.04 -1.83
C PRO A 32 13.92 -8.17 -1.71
N SER A 33 14.62 -8.29 -0.58
CA SER A 33 15.91 -7.62 -0.38
C SER A 33 16.86 -8.21 -1.41
N LYS A 34 16.93 -7.61 -2.60
CA LYS A 34 18.00 -7.86 -3.54
C LYS A 34 19.25 -7.33 -2.85
N THR A 35 19.93 -8.20 -2.11
CA THR A 35 21.34 -8.09 -1.80
C THR A 35 22.11 -8.20 -3.11
N SER A 36 21.81 -7.33 -4.07
CA SER A 36 22.77 -7.05 -5.11
C SER A 36 23.95 -6.45 -4.35
N THR A 37 25.11 -7.03 -4.52
CA THR A 37 26.40 -6.48 -4.07
C THR A 37 26.59 -5.01 -4.48
N ASN A 38 25.75 -4.51 -5.39
CA ASN A 38 25.74 -3.19 -5.98
C ASN A 38 24.72 -2.18 -5.37
N CYS A 39 23.85 -2.56 -4.41
CA CYS A 39 23.04 -1.55 -3.69
C CYS A 39 23.85 -0.92 -2.55
N LEU A 40 24.46 0.23 -2.85
CA LEU A 40 25.14 1.09 -1.86
C LEU A 40 24.21 1.56 -0.74
N CYS A 41 22.90 1.52 -0.98
CA CYS A 41 21.85 1.84 -0.03
C CYS A 41 21.66 0.85 1.13
N LYS A 42 22.22 -0.37 1.04
CA LYS A 42 21.96 -1.47 2.00
C LYS A 42 20.46 -1.71 2.25
N GLY A 43 19.63 -1.60 1.21
CA GLY A 43 18.17 -1.78 1.31
C GLY A 43 17.42 -0.65 2.04
N ARG A 44 18.08 0.46 2.41
CA ARG A 44 17.42 1.56 3.13
C ARG A 44 16.49 2.32 2.19
N GLN A 45 15.18 2.05 2.31
CA GLN A 45 14.10 2.73 1.58
C GLN A 45 14.13 2.60 0.04
N CYS A 46 14.99 1.75 -0.51
CA CYS A 46 15.05 1.48 -1.93
C CYS A 46 14.20 0.26 -2.32
N LEU A 47 13.77 0.23 -3.58
CA LEU A 47 13.02 -0.83 -4.24
C LEU A 47 13.96 -1.71 -5.09
N GLY A 48 15.21 -1.88 -4.64
CA GLY A 48 16.25 -2.64 -5.35
C GLY A 48 17.07 -1.80 -6.33
N CYS A 49 17.81 -0.81 -5.82
CA CYS A 49 18.65 0.04 -6.66
C CYS A 49 19.85 -0.71 -7.27
N VAL A 50 20.30 -0.25 -8.44
CA VAL A 50 21.49 -0.76 -9.14
C VAL A 50 22.32 0.44 -9.59
N GLY A 51 23.53 0.59 -9.05
CA GLY A 51 24.49 1.61 -9.49
C GLY A 51 24.04 3.07 -9.30
N GLU A 52 24.59 3.96 -10.14
CA GLU A 52 24.47 5.43 -10.04
C GLU A 52 23.03 5.96 -10.23
N ASN A 53 22.16 5.21 -10.91
CA ASN A 53 20.74 5.57 -11.11
C ASN A 53 19.85 5.27 -9.89
N GLY A 54 20.45 4.92 -8.75
CA GLY A 54 19.72 4.39 -7.59
C GLY A 54 18.73 5.36 -6.95
N ALA A 55 18.86 6.68 -7.17
CA ALA A 55 17.91 7.69 -6.72
C ALA A 55 16.48 7.44 -7.23
N THR A 56 16.33 6.91 -8.45
CA THR A 56 15.03 6.57 -9.02
C THR A 56 14.40 5.33 -8.39
N SER A 57 15.20 4.49 -7.76
CA SER A 57 14.73 3.26 -7.11
C SER A 57 14.20 3.49 -5.69
N PHE A 58 14.22 4.71 -5.15
CA PHE A 58 13.71 4.96 -3.79
C PHE A 58 12.19 5.06 -3.75
N LEU A 59 11.60 4.45 -2.71
CA LEU A 59 10.17 4.56 -2.42
C LEU A 59 9.79 5.97 -1.97
N ILE A 60 10.69 6.72 -1.36
CA ILE A 60 10.52 8.13 -1.02
C ILE A 60 11.71 8.92 -1.57
N ARG A 61 11.44 9.99 -2.31
CA ARG A 61 12.42 10.89 -2.92
C ARG A 61 12.26 12.29 -2.33
N GLU A 62 13.32 13.08 -2.42
CA GLU A 62 13.38 14.41 -1.81
C GLU A 62 12.28 15.37 -2.32
N LYS A 63 12.00 15.34 -3.62
CA LYS A 63 11.02 16.22 -4.26
C LYS A 63 9.57 15.71 -4.18
N ASP A 64 9.31 14.65 -3.41
CA ASP A 64 7.96 14.12 -3.27
C ASP A 64 7.07 15.02 -2.44
N SER A 65 5.83 15.15 -2.87
CA SER A 65 4.82 15.94 -2.17
C SER A 65 4.59 15.44 -0.74
N ASP A 66 4.16 16.36 0.12
CA ASP A 66 3.81 16.04 1.49
C ASP A 66 2.68 15.01 1.57
N ASP A 67 1.72 15.03 0.64
CA ASP A 67 0.61 14.10 0.64
C ASP A 67 1.07 12.67 0.31
N TYR A 68 2.04 12.51 -0.59
CA TYR A 68 2.68 11.23 -0.85
C TYR A 68 3.45 10.72 0.36
N ARG A 69 4.23 11.60 1.00
CA ARG A 69 4.98 11.27 2.23
C ARG A 69 4.04 10.90 3.37
N LYS A 70 2.90 11.59 3.52
CA LYS A 70 1.86 11.28 4.50
C LYS A 70 1.20 9.95 4.19
N LEU A 71 0.87 9.67 2.93
CA LEU A 71 0.34 8.37 2.50
C LEU A 71 1.25 7.24 3.00
N LEU A 72 2.56 7.30 2.70
CA LEU A 72 3.49 6.25 3.07
C LEU A 72 3.76 6.12 4.58
N ASN A 73 3.76 7.24 5.31
CA ASN A 73 4.15 7.26 6.72
C ASN A 73 2.99 7.26 7.71
N LYS A 74 1.75 7.48 7.24
CA LYS A 74 0.56 7.63 8.09
C LYS A 74 -0.62 6.76 7.66
N CYS A 75 -0.59 6.17 6.47
CA CYS A 75 -1.50 5.07 6.13
C CYS A 75 -0.97 3.79 6.80
N PHE A 76 -1.84 3.08 7.50
CA PHE A 76 -1.48 1.83 8.18
C PHE A 76 -2.00 0.63 7.39
N VAL A 77 -1.21 -0.42 7.36
CA VAL A 77 -1.49 -1.66 6.63
C VAL A 77 -1.27 -2.82 7.57
N VAL A 78 -2.16 -3.81 7.49
CA VAL A 78 -2.07 -5.09 8.22
C VAL A 78 -2.05 -6.20 7.19
N LEU A 79 -1.01 -7.02 7.22
CA LEU A 79 -0.93 -8.28 6.49
C LEU A 79 -1.59 -9.39 7.33
N SER A 80 -2.36 -10.27 6.68
CA SER A 80 -2.81 -11.50 7.32
C SER A 80 -1.63 -12.47 7.43
N ASP A 81 -1.60 -13.28 8.48
CA ASP A 81 -0.59 -14.35 8.59
C ASP A 81 -0.83 -15.45 7.53
N SER A 82 -2.05 -15.54 7.01
CA SER A 82 -2.44 -16.41 5.89
C SER A 82 -2.19 -15.81 4.51
N THR A 83 -1.67 -14.57 4.43
CA THR A 83 -1.43 -13.91 3.14
C THR A 83 -0.32 -14.65 2.38
N PRO A 84 -0.53 -15.04 1.10
CA PRO A 84 0.50 -15.71 0.32
C PRO A 84 1.73 -14.82 0.14
N PRO A 85 2.96 -15.37 0.12
CA PRO A 85 4.15 -14.57 -0.09
C PRO A 85 4.18 -13.95 -1.49
N LEU A 86 4.73 -12.75 -1.60
CA LEU A 86 5.00 -12.13 -2.90
C LEU A 86 6.26 -12.76 -3.52
N HIS A 87 6.08 -13.58 -4.55
CA HIS A 87 7.19 -14.30 -5.18
C HIS A 87 8.05 -13.44 -6.12
N VAL A 88 7.45 -12.45 -6.79
CA VAL A 88 8.12 -11.64 -7.82
C VAL A 88 7.78 -10.16 -7.61
N TYR A 89 8.82 -9.33 -7.61
CA TYR A 89 8.68 -7.89 -7.71
C TYR A 89 8.86 -7.45 -9.16
N ASP A 90 7.78 -6.97 -9.78
CA ASP A 90 7.74 -6.38 -11.12
C ASP A 90 7.30 -4.90 -11.00
N PRO A 91 8.20 -3.92 -11.22
CA PRO A 91 7.86 -2.50 -11.13
C PRO A 91 7.12 -1.97 -12.37
N HIS A 92 6.88 -2.80 -13.40
CA HIS A 92 6.20 -2.35 -14.61
C HIS A 92 4.74 -1.99 -14.34
N CYS A 93 4.31 -0.90 -14.98
CA CYS A 93 2.91 -0.46 -15.03
C CYS A 93 2.39 -0.70 -16.44
N ARG A 94 1.56 -1.73 -16.61
CA ARG A 94 0.93 -2.13 -17.87
C ARG A 94 -0.49 -1.56 -17.98
N TRP A 95 -1.06 -1.16 -16.85
CA TRP A 95 -2.42 -0.63 -16.75
C TRP A 95 -2.40 0.86 -16.40
N SER A 96 -3.44 1.58 -16.83
CA SER A 96 -3.73 2.88 -16.22
C SER A 96 -4.08 2.66 -14.73
N HIS A 97 -3.74 3.61 -13.87
CA HIS A 97 -4.00 3.49 -12.43
C HIS A 97 -5.48 3.24 -12.14
N LEU A 98 -6.37 3.94 -12.85
CA LEU A 98 -7.81 3.78 -12.71
C LEU A 98 -8.28 2.37 -13.08
N GLU A 99 -7.81 1.82 -14.20
CA GLU A 99 -8.21 0.48 -14.63
C GLU A 99 -7.64 -0.60 -13.72
N LEU A 100 -6.42 -0.41 -13.21
CA LEU A 100 -5.85 -1.33 -12.23
C LEU A 100 -6.70 -1.40 -10.96
N VAL A 101 -7.09 -0.26 -10.40
CA VAL A 101 -7.93 -0.21 -9.18
C VAL A 101 -9.29 -0.86 -9.46
N ARG A 102 -9.96 -0.49 -10.55
CA ARG A 102 -11.28 -1.05 -10.92
C ARG A 102 -11.24 -2.56 -11.06
N ARG A 103 -10.30 -3.08 -11.86
CA ARG A 103 -10.17 -4.53 -12.06
C ARG A 103 -9.83 -5.26 -10.78
N THR A 104 -9.00 -4.66 -9.93
CA THR A 104 -8.68 -5.24 -8.62
C THR A 104 -9.93 -5.36 -7.75
N ILE A 105 -10.78 -4.33 -7.72
CA ILE A 105 -12.06 -4.37 -6.99
C ILE A 105 -13.00 -5.40 -7.61
N GLU A 106 -13.14 -5.43 -8.93
CA GLU A 106 -13.99 -6.39 -9.65
C GLU A 106 -13.59 -7.84 -9.36
N MET A 107 -12.28 -8.15 -9.37
CA MET A 107 -11.77 -9.47 -8.97
C MET A 107 -12.07 -9.74 -7.49
N THR A 108 -11.87 -8.75 -6.61
CA THR A 108 -12.11 -8.90 -5.16
C THR A 108 -13.59 -9.10 -4.84
N ILE A 109 -14.52 -8.53 -5.61
CA ILE A 109 -15.96 -8.76 -5.45
C ILE A 109 -16.30 -10.25 -5.64
N ILE A 110 -15.61 -10.93 -6.57
CA ILE A 110 -15.83 -12.35 -6.86
C ILE A 110 -15.18 -13.22 -5.76
N GLU A 111 -13.95 -12.90 -5.37
CA GLU A 111 -13.16 -13.72 -4.45
C GLU A 111 -13.50 -13.49 -2.96
N GLN A 112 -13.79 -12.25 -2.58
CA GLN A 112 -13.97 -11.77 -1.20
C GLN A 112 -15.00 -10.62 -1.15
N PRO A 113 -16.30 -10.90 -1.37
CA PRO A 113 -17.33 -9.86 -1.48
C PRO A 113 -17.47 -8.98 -0.23
N ASN A 114 -17.10 -9.51 0.94
CA ASN A 114 -17.16 -8.78 2.21
C ASN A 114 -15.96 -7.83 2.43
N ASN A 115 -14.98 -7.79 1.51
CA ASN A 115 -13.83 -6.90 1.62
C ASN A 115 -14.29 -5.44 1.53
N VAL A 116 -13.79 -4.59 2.43
CA VAL A 116 -14.15 -3.17 2.49
C VAL A 116 -13.89 -2.45 1.16
N ILE A 117 -12.92 -2.90 0.36
CA ILE A 117 -12.61 -2.30 -0.95
C ILE A 117 -13.81 -2.38 -1.94
N CYS A 118 -14.70 -3.35 -1.75
CA CYS A 118 -15.90 -3.58 -2.55
C CYS A 118 -17.08 -2.68 -2.12
N SER A 119 -16.99 -2.03 -0.96
CA SER A 119 -18.09 -1.28 -0.37
C SER A 119 -18.52 -0.11 -1.25
N GLY A 120 -19.80 -0.07 -1.61
CA GLY A 120 -20.40 1.01 -2.41
C GLY A 120 -19.89 1.07 -3.85
N TYR A 121 -19.27 -0.01 -4.36
CA TYR A 121 -18.85 -0.09 -5.75
C TYR A 121 -20.03 -0.32 -6.69
N ASP A 122 -20.28 0.65 -7.56
CA ASP A 122 -21.27 0.53 -8.63
C ASP A 122 -20.62 -0.12 -9.86
N LYS A 123 -21.14 -1.28 -10.26
CA LYS A 123 -20.65 -2.07 -11.40
C LYS A 123 -20.93 -1.41 -12.75
N MET A 124 -21.96 -0.58 -12.85
CA MET A 124 -22.35 0.09 -14.09
C MET A 124 -21.43 1.28 -14.36
N SER A 125 -21.23 2.14 -13.36
CA SER A 125 -20.32 3.29 -13.46
C SER A 125 -18.85 2.96 -13.18
N ARG A 126 -18.57 1.76 -12.65
CA ARG A 126 -17.24 1.29 -12.22
C ARG A 126 -16.58 2.27 -11.25
N PHE A 127 -17.34 2.77 -10.29
CA PHE A 127 -16.93 3.86 -9.41
C PHE A 127 -17.37 3.62 -7.95
N SER A 128 -16.62 4.22 -7.02
CA SER A 128 -16.95 4.39 -5.59
C SER A 128 -16.02 5.45 -4.97
N ASP A 129 -16.34 5.93 -3.77
CA ASP A 129 -15.41 6.77 -2.98
C ASP A 129 -14.03 6.11 -2.79
N ILE A 130 -14.00 4.78 -2.70
CA ILE A 130 -12.74 4.03 -2.56
C ILE A 130 -11.95 4.08 -3.87
N VAL A 131 -12.61 3.95 -5.02
CA VAL A 131 -11.95 4.16 -6.33
C VAL A 131 -11.38 5.58 -6.39
N GLU A 132 -12.15 6.60 -6.05
CA GLU A 132 -11.69 7.99 -6.05
C GLU A 132 -10.45 8.18 -5.15
N LEU A 133 -10.53 7.69 -3.91
CA LEU A 133 -9.43 7.78 -2.96
C LEU A 133 -8.17 7.07 -3.46
N LEU A 134 -8.32 5.81 -3.89
CA LEU A 134 -7.22 4.97 -4.35
C LEU A 134 -6.67 5.43 -5.70
N THR A 135 -7.34 6.32 -6.43
CA THR A 135 -6.85 6.90 -7.70
C THR A 135 -6.30 8.31 -7.55
N SER A 136 -6.31 8.89 -6.34
CA SER A 136 -5.73 10.20 -6.05
C SER A 136 -4.25 10.32 -6.43
N PRO A 137 -3.70 11.54 -6.61
CA PRO A 137 -2.33 11.74 -7.10
C PRO A 137 -1.24 11.04 -6.29
N ALA A 138 -1.40 10.94 -4.96
CA ALA A 138 -0.46 10.25 -4.09
C ALA A 138 -0.44 8.73 -4.35
N TRP A 139 -1.61 8.11 -4.53
CA TRP A 139 -1.71 6.69 -4.87
C TRP A 139 -1.25 6.44 -6.31
N SER A 140 -1.57 7.34 -7.24
CA SER A 140 -1.06 7.31 -8.62
C SER A 140 0.47 7.33 -8.68
N LEU A 141 1.11 8.16 -7.87
CA LEU A 141 2.56 8.16 -7.73
C LEU A 141 3.06 6.86 -7.09
N LEU A 142 2.34 6.30 -6.13
CA LEU A 142 2.72 5.04 -5.49
C LEU A 142 2.76 3.90 -6.51
N LEU A 143 1.72 3.73 -7.31
CA LEU A 143 1.67 2.70 -8.36
C LEU A 143 2.87 2.80 -9.29
N LYS A 144 3.17 4.00 -9.78
CA LYS A 144 4.34 4.25 -10.64
C LYS A 144 5.67 3.81 -10.04
N ARG A 145 5.77 3.68 -8.71
CA ARG A 145 7.00 3.20 -8.04
C ARG A 145 7.03 1.72 -7.84
N ILE A 146 5.91 1.13 -7.44
CA ILE A 146 5.86 -0.25 -6.98
C ILE A 146 5.40 -1.24 -8.06
N GLY A 147 4.85 -0.73 -9.16
CA GLY A 147 4.33 -1.54 -10.27
C GLY A 147 2.97 -2.17 -9.96
N ASP A 148 2.40 -2.77 -11.01
CA ASP A 148 1.05 -3.32 -10.96
C ASP A 148 0.94 -4.50 -9.99
N VAL A 149 1.93 -5.41 -10.03
CA VAL A 149 1.92 -6.66 -9.26
C VAL A 149 1.85 -6.37 -7.77
N LEU A 150 2.71 -5.48 -7.27
CA LEU A 150 2.72 -5.14 -5.84
C LEU A 150 1.49 -4.32 -5.45
N MET A 151 0.98 -3.44 -6.33
CA MET A 151 -0.25 -2.70 -6.03
C MET A 151 -1.46 -3.63 -5.89
N VAL A 152 -1.68 -4.53 -6.86
CA VAL A 152 -2.76 -5.53 -6.81
C VAL A 152 -2.62 -6.40 -5.56
N TYR A 153 -1.41 -6.85 -5.25
CA TYR A 153 -1.14 -7.64 -4.07
C TYR A 153 -1.54 -6.91 -2.78
N LEU A 154 -1.16 -5.63 -2.62
CA LEU A 154 -1.50 -4.82 -1.46
C LEU A 154 -3.02 -4.67 -1.32
N LEU A 155 -3.71 -4.30 -2.40
CA LEU A 155 -5.15 -4.04 -2.36
C LEU A 155 -5.98 -5.30 -2.06
N LYS A 156 -5.55 -6.46 -2.56
CA LYS A 156 -6.28 -7.73 -2.35
C LYS A 156 -5.99 -8.39 -1.01
N ASN A 157 -4.74 -8.33 -0.54
CA ASN A 157 -4.26 -9.21 0.53
C ASN A 157 -3.98 -8.50 1.86
N THR A 158 -4.32 -7.22 1.98
CA THR A 158 -4.05 -6.44 3.19
C THR A 158 -5.27 -5.67 3.67
N SER A 159 -5.32 -5.39 4.97
CA SER A 159 -6.23 -4.39 5.51
C SER A 159 -5.56 -3.03 5.52
N ILE A 160 -6.16 -2.05 4.85
CA ILE A 160 -5.58 -0.71 4.66
C ILE A 160 -6.42 0.32 5.41
N PHE A 161 -5.76 1.12 6.25
CA PHE A 161 -6.34 2.17 7.06
C PHE A 161 -5.77 3.52 6.66
N PHE A 162 -6.50 4.23 5.81
CA PHE A 162 -6.14 5.55 5.32
C PHE A 162 -6.39 6.61 6.40
N ARG A 163 -5.41 7.51 6.60
CA ARG A 163 -5.54 8.60 7.57
C ARG A 163 -6.31 9.77 6.98
N LEU A 164 -7.37 10.15 7.67
CA LEU A 164 -8.18 11.34 7.42
C LEU A 164 -7.71 12.53 8.28
N PRO A 165 -8.19 13.75 8.00
CA PRO A 165 -8.02 14.90 8.88
C PRO A 165 -8.41 14.60 10.33
N ARG A 166 -7.83 15.35 11.27
CA ARG A 166 -8.06 15.20 12.72
C ARG A 166 -7.69 13.81 13.28
N ASN A 167 -6.70 13.15 12.67
CA ASN A 167 -6.16 11.85 13.12
C ASN A 167 -7.18 10.70 13.13
N LYS A 168 -8.27 10.85 12.36
CA LYS A 168 -9.22 9.76 12.09
C LYS A 168 -8.63 8.81 11.04
N HIS A 169 -9.08 7.56 11.04
CA HIS A 169 -8.66 6.57 10.04
C HIS A 169 -9.90 5.91 9.44
N ARG A 170 -9.91 5.75 8.12
CA ARG A 170 -10.93 5.03 7.36
C ARG A 170 -10.30 3.73 6.85
N GLN A 171 -10.95 2.61 7.08
CA GLN A 171 -10.57 1.37 6.42
C GLN A 171 -11.02 1.43 4.95
N VAL A 172 -10.14 1.01 4.04
CA VAL A 172 -10.37 1.09 2.59
C VAL A 172 -10.15 -0.25 1.88
N ALA A 173 -9.61 -1.24 2.57
CA ALA A 173 -9.46 -2.61 2.10
C ALA A 173 -9.36 -3.60 3.28
N GLY A 174 -9.57 -4.88 2.98
CA GLY A 174 -9.50 -6.00 3.92
C GLY A 174 -10.84 -6.30 4.60
N VAL A 175 -10.82 -7.29 5.49
CA VAL A 175 -11.99 -7.68 6.31
C VAL A 175 -12.40 -6.50 7.20
N PRO A 176 -13.69 -6.14 7.27
CA PRO A 176 -14.14 -5.03 8.09
C PRO A 176 -13.66 -5.15 9.54
N ILE A 177 -13.08 -4.08 10.08
CA ILE A 177 -12.54 -4.07 11.45
C ILE A 177 -13.61 -4.35 12.52
N CYS A 178 -14.88 -4.12 12.19
CA CYS A 178 -16.03 -4.42 13.05
C CYS A 178 -16.24 -5.92 13.24
N ASP A 179 -15.79 -6.75 12.30
CA ASP A 179 -15.97 -8.21 12.31
C ASP A 179 -14.82 -8.93 13.03
N LEU A 180 -13.81 -8.18 13.48
CA LEU A 180 -12.61 -8.70 14.15
C LEU A 180 -12.67 -8.57 15.68
N ARG A 181 -13.86 -8.30 16.24
CA ARG A 181 -14.09 -8.08 17.66
C ARG A 181 -14.50 -9.34 18.39
#